data_AF-A0A1J4KD70-F1
#
_entry.id   AF-A0A1J4KD70-F1
#
_cell.length_a   1.000
_cell.length_b   1.000
_cell.length_c   1.000
_cell.angle_alpha   90.00
_cell.angle_beta   90.00
_cell.angle_gamma   90.00
#
_symmetry.space_group_name_H-M   'P 1'
#
loop_
_entity.id
_entity.type
_entity.pdbx_description
1 polymer ?
#
loop_
_entity_poly.entity_id
_entity_poly.type
_entity_poly.pdbx_seq_one_letter_code
_entity_poly.pdbx_strand_id
1 'polypeptide(L)'
;MFSSNLHHEIDTAGAYKRIYSVIEATGNKRLLLSQQLTTFAQNLEAMVLSDTLHYGSAMHDIMNVLTAIININTRIANSEIRCSEDLKDVIARFKVVKATSRDQFAAMRSVDEATKKLVDAELKDAEAKQNLTEINYAEKSIKLKQNIDAARELKRSCLQLAKEKTIRLIEVQEKYNAFKIGRQVHAWAAYAYTMKQDYEKLAQLFECLANAVSELRSTE
;
A
#
# COMPACT_ATOMS: atom_id res chain seq x y z
N MET A 1 5.42 -23.10 -10.23
CA MET A 1 4.84 -22.68 -8.93
C MET A 1 5.00 -21.19 -8.60
N PHE A 2 5.93 -20.43 -9.20
CA PHE A 2 6.08 -19.00 -8.85
C PHE A 2 5.11 -18.01 -9.55
N SER A 3 4.39 -18.41 -10.61
CA SER A 3 3.52 -17.47 -11.36
C SER A 3 2.13 -17.24 -10.74
N SER A 4 1.60 -18.16 -9.92
CA SER A 4 0.26 -17.99 -9.34
C SER A 4 0.23 -16.97 -8.21
N ASN A 5 1.31 -16.89 -7.41
CA ASN A 5 1.40 -15.92 -6.31
C ASN A 5 1.47 -14.46 -6.81
N LEU A 6 2.11 -14.22 -7.95
CA LEU A 6 2.23 -12.87 -8.52
C LEU A 6 0.91 -12.37 -9.14
N HIS A 7 0.09 -13.26 -9.71
CA HIS A 7 -1.25 -12.88 -10.19
C HIS A 7 -2.20 -12.56 -9.04
N HIS A 8 -2.13 -13.30 -7.94
CA HIS A 8 -2.93 -13.00 -6.75
C HIS A 8 -2.53 -11.66 -6.11
N GLU A 9 -1.24 -11.30 -6.15
CA GLU A 9 -0.74 -10.03 -5.62
C GLU A 9 -1.15 -8.81 -6.47
N ILE A 10 -1.26 -8.94 -7.80
CA ILE A 10 -1.75 -7.86 -8.69
C ILE A 10 -3.20 -7.50 -8.37
N ASP A 11 -4.04 -8.51 -8.11
CA ASP A 11 -5.45 -8.30 -7.76
C ASP A 11 -5.59 -7.66 -6.36
N THR A 12 -4.73 -8.06 -5.41
CA THR A 12 -4.69 -7.41 -4.09
C THR A 12 -4.24 -5.94 -4.16
N ALA A 13 -3.24 -5.57 -4.97
CA ALA A 13 -2.83 -4.17 -5.11
C ALA A 13 -3.97 -3.29 -5.67
N GLY A 14 -4.76 -3.84 -6.60
CA GLY A 14 -5.98 -3.19 -7.09
C GLY A 14 -7.04 -3.04 -6.00
N ALA A 15 -7.24 -4.06 -5.17
CA ALA A 15 -8.14 -4.00 -4.03
C ALA A 15 -7.72 -2.96 -2.99
N TYR A 16 -6.44 -2.92 -2.59
CA TYR A 16 -5.93 -1.88 -1.68
C TYR A 16 -6.12 -0.49 -2.26
N LYS A 17 -5.88 -0.32 -3.57
CA LYS A 17 -6.08 0.96 -4.24
C LYS A 17 -7.52 1.45 -4.15
N ARG A 18 -8.49 0.57 -4.41
CA ARG A 18 -9.90 0.89 -4.24
C ARG A 18 -10.22 1.27 -2.80
N ILE A 19 -9.77 0.47 -1.83
CA ILE A 19 -10.05 0.70 -0.41
C ILE A 19 -9.53 2.06 0.05
N TYR A 20 -8.24 2.35 -0.11
CA TYR A 20 -7.70 3.61 0.40
C TYR A 20 -8.32 4.81 -0.34
N SER A 21 -8.62 4.69 -1.64
CA SER A 21 -9.24 5.79 -2.41
C SER A 21 -10.66 6.10 -1.95
N VAL A 22 -11.45 5.10 -1.55
CA VAL A 22 -12.80 5.30 -1.01
C VAL A 22 -12.72 5.96 0.35
N ILE A 23 -11.80 5.51 1.22
CA ILE A 23 -11.62 6.10 2.56
C ILE A 23 -11.15 7.56 2.44
N GLU A 24 -10.16 7.84 1.58
CA GLU A 24 -9.67 9.18 1.29
C GLU A 24 -10.80 10.09 0.76
N ALA A 25 -11.61 9.60 -0.19
CA ALA A 25 -12.74 10.35 -0.73
C ALA A 25 -13.79 10.65 0.34
N THR A 26 -14.09 9.71 1.23
CA THR A 26 -15.02 9.92 2.36
C THR A 26 -14.48 10.98 3.32
N GLY A 27 -13.19 10.88 3.70
CA GLY A 27 -12.52 11.88 4.52
C GLY A 27 -12.58 13.28 3.94
N ASN A 28 -12.24 13.42 2.66
CA ASN A 28 -12.30 14.70 1.96
C ASN A 28 -13.72 15.27 1.89
N LYS A 29 -14.73 14.44 1.62
CA LYS A 29 -16.15 14.87 1.61
C LYS A 29 -16.61 15.33 2.99
N ARG A 30 -16.20 14.64 4.05
CA ARG A 30 -16.56 15.01 5.42
C ARG A 30 -15.85 16.28 5.89
N LEU A 31 -14.61 16.48 5.45
CA LEU A 31 -13.89 17.72 5.68
C LEU A 31 -14.60 18.90 5.00
N LEU A 32 -15.04 18.72 3.75
CA LEU A 32 -15.85 19.69 3.03
C LEU A 32 -17.18 19.98 3.75
N LEU A 33 -17.89 18.95 4.23
CA LEU A 33 -19.09 19.12 5.03
C LEU A 33 -18.82 19.96 6.28
N SER A 34 -17.70 19.71 6.98
CA SER A 34 -17.33 20.45 8.18
C SER A 34 -17.09 21.93 7.86
N GLN A 35 -16.41 22.24 6.74
CA GLN A 35 -16.22 23.61 6.27
C GLN A 35 -17.54 24.31 5.94
N GLN A 36 -18.44 23.62 5.25
CA GLN A 36 -19.76 24.14 4.90
C GLN A 36 -20.62 24.40 6.14
N LEU A 37 -20.58 23.50 7.14
CA LEU A 37 -21.26 23.69 8.41
C LEU A 37 -20.69 24.88 9.20
N THR A 38 -19.38 25.11 9.16
CA THR A 38 -18.77 26.31 9.75
C THR A 38 -19.32 27.58 9.13
N THR A 39 -19.37 27.66 7.80
CA THR A 39 -19.93 28.82 7.10
C THR A 39 -21.41 29.00 7.41
N PHE A 40 -22.18 27.91 7.45
CA PHE A 40 -23.59 27.95 7.84
C PHE A 40 -23.78 28.50 9.26
N ALA A 41 -23.02 27.99 10.23
CA ALA A 41 -23.12 28.42 11.62
C ALA A 41 -22.79 29.93 11.76
N GLN A 42 -21.71 30.39 11.13
CA GLN A 42 -21.32 31.81 11.13
C GLN A 42 -22.40 32.72 10.54
N ASN A 43 -23.01 32.29 9.42
CA ASN A 43 -24.09 33.05 8.78
C ASN A 43 -25.34 33.09 9.68
N LEU A 44 -25.68 31.97 10.32
CA LEU A 44 -26.84 31.89 11.21
C LEU A 44 -26.68 32.78 12.44
N GLU A 45 -25.50 32.77 13.07
CA GLU A 45 -25.18 33.65 14.19
C GLU A 45 -25.28 35.13 13.79
N ALA A 46 -24.71 35.51 12.65
CA ALA A 46 -24.78 36.88 12.14
C ALA A 46 -26.23 37.32 11.86
N MET A 47 -27.07 36.44 11.32
CA MET A 47 -28.49 36.72 11.09
C MET A 47 -29.24 36.96 12.40
N VAL A 48 -29.08 36.08 13.40
CA VAL A 48 -29.80 36.21 14.67
C VAL A 48 -29.37 37.45 15.44
N LEU A 49 -28.07 37.76 15.48
CA LEU A 49 -27.56 38.98 16.11
C LEU A 49 -28.03 40.25 15.41
N SER A 50 -28.36 40.18 14.12
CA SER A 50 -28.87 41.34 13.35
C SER A 50 -30.34 41.64 13.59
N ASP A 51 -31.15 40.65 13.98
CA ASP A 51 -32.62 40.75 14.00
C ASP A 51 -33.17 40.93 15.43
N THR A 52 -32.66 40.20 16.43
CA THR A 52 -33.18 40.26 17.81
C THR A 52 -32.15 39.88 18.88
N LEU A 53 -31.88 40.78 19.83
CA LEU A 53 -31.03 40.52 21.01
C LEU A 53 -31.64 39.51 22.00
N HIS A 54 -32.93 39.23 21.91
CA HIS A 54 -33.67 38.42 22.89
C HIS A 54 -33.36 36.92 22.83
N TYR A 55 -32.95 36.39 21.67
CA TYR A 55 -32.61 34.97 21.50
C TYR A 55 -31.11 34.68 21.71
N GLY A 56 -30.35 35.67 22.19
CA GLY A 56 -28.89 35.60 22.23
C GLY A 56 -28.32 34.41 23.00
N SER A 57 -28.91 34.01 24.15
CA SER A 57 -28.38 32.88 24.94
C SER A 57 -28.71 31.52 24.34
N ALA A 58 -29.97 31.30 23.94
CA ALA A 58 -30.38 30.01 23.34
C ALA A 58 -29.71 29.79 21.97
N MET A 59 -29.54 30.87 21.19
CA MET A 59 -28.79 30.79 19.95
C MET A 59 -27.30 30.53 20.19
N HIS A 60 -26.71 31.11 21.23
CA HIS A 60 -25.34 30.82 21.63
C HIS A 60 -25.14 29.34 21.99
N ASP A 61 -26.10 28.72 22.69
CA ASP A 61 -26.05 27.30 23.04
C ASP A 61 -26.14 26.40 21.78
N ILE A 62 -27.02 26.74 20.83
CA ILE A 62 -27.09 26.06 19.53
C ILE A 62 -25.76 26.18 18.76
N MET A 63 -25.16 27.37 18.75
CA MET A 63 -23.87 27.63 18.10
C MET A 63 -22.72 26.83 18.74
N ASN A 64 -22.73 26.68 20.07
CA ASN A 64 -21.77 25.84 20.79
C ASN A 64 -21.91 24.36 20.40
N VAL A 65 -23.15 23.85 20.32
CA VAL A 65 -23.41 22.46 19.90
C VAL A 65 -23.01 22.23 18.44
N LEU A 66 -23.35 23.16 17.53
CA LEU A 66 -22.94 23.09 16.12
C LEU A 66 -21.42 23.09 15.96
N THR A 67 -20.72 23.93 16.72
CA THR A 67 -19.25 23.98 16.73
C THR A 67 -18.65 22.65 17.19
N ALA A 68 -19.23 22.03 18.22
CA ALA A 68 -18.80 20.70 18.68
C ALA A 68 -19.03 19.61 17.61
N ILE A 69 -20.16 19.65 16.89
CA ILE A 69 -20.47 18.75 15.76
C ILE A 69 -19.44 18.91 14.63
N ILE A 70 -19.10 20.15 14.27
CA ILE A 70 -18.09 20.48 13.24
C ILE A 70 -16.72 19.91 13.64
N ASN A 71 -16.31 20.13 14.89
CA ASN A 71 -15.02 19.65 15.40
C ASN A 71 -14.92 18.12 15.36
N ILE A 72 -16.00 17.42 15.71
CA ILE A 72 -16.05 15.95 15.62
C ILE A 72 -15.99 15.48 14.17
N ASN A 73 -16.76 16.07 13.25
CA ASN A 73 -16.69 15.68 11.84
C ASN A 73 -15.31 15.92 11.24
N THR A 74 -14.62 17.00 11.65
CA THR A 74 -13.24 17.27 11.25
C THR A 74 -12.28 16.22 11.79
N ARG A 75 -12.42 15.80 13.06
CA ARG A 75 -11.60 14.74 13.66
C ARG A 75 -11.80 13.41 12.94
N ILE A 76 -13.05 13.04 12.65
CA ILE A 76 -13.38 11.85 11.87
C ILE A 76 -12.73 11.92 10.48
N ALA A 77 -12.89 13.05 9.77
CA ALA A 77 -12.34 13.24 8.44
C ALA A 77 -10.81 13.06 8.42
N ASN A 78 -10.12 13.65 9.39
CA ASN A 78 -8.67 13.51 9.53
C ASN A 78 -8.26 12.05 9.81
N SER A 79 -9.04 11.31 10.60
CA SER A 79 -8.80 9.88 10.83
C SER A 79 -9.04 9.03 9.57
N GLU A 80 -10.05 9.35 8.77
CA GLU A 80 -10.30 8.71 7.46
C GLU A 80 -9.09 8.95 6.54
N ILE A 81 -8.65 10.21 6.38
CA ILE A 81 -7.49 10.57 5.56
C ILE A 81 -6.23 9.85 6.06
N ARG A 82 -5.94 9.88 7.36
CA ARG A 82 -4.75 9.21 7.93
C ARG A 82 -4.76 7.71 7.71
N CYS A 83 -5.92 7.06 7.85
CA CYS A 83 -6.09 5.64 7.54
C CYS A 83 -5.76 5.35 6.07
N SER A 84 -6.24 6.20 5.15
CA SER A 84 -5.93 6.06 3.72
C SER A 84 -4.43 6.20 3.42
N GLU A 85 -3.72 7.11 4.10
CA GLU A 85 -2.28 7.31 3.95
C GLU A 85 -1.48 6.08 4.41
N ASP A 86 -1.85 5.49 5.55
CA ASP A 86 -1.23 4.28 6.07
C ASP A 86 -1.41 3.10 5.08
N LEU A 87 -2.60 2.94 4.51
CA LEU A 87 -2.88 1.91 3.49
C LEU A 87 -2.13 2.18 2.17
N LYS A 88 -1.93 3.45 1.81
CA LYS A 88 -1.16 3.86 0.63
C LYS A 88 0.33 3.55 0.79
N ASP A 89 0.91 3.69 1.98
CA ASP A 89 2.31 3.33 2.27
C ASP A 89 2.56 1.83 2.03
N VAL A 90 1.59 0.97 2.37
CA VAL A 90 1.66 -0.47 2.06
C VAL A 90 1.89 -0.73 0.57
N ILE A 91 1.11 -0.09 -0.30
CA ILE A 91 1.28 -0.24 -1.76
C ILE A 91 2.61 0.36 -2.23
N ALA A 92 2.98 1.53 -1.70
CA ALA A 92 4.23 2.19 -2.09
C ALA A 92 5.43 1.28 -1.84
N ARG A 93 5.49 0.61 -0.69
CA ARG A 93 6.58 -0.30 -0.33
C ARG A 93 6.54 -1.64 -1.06
N PHE A 94 5.37 -2.10 -1.50
CA PHE A 94 5.27 -3.29 -2.35
C PHE A 94 6.08 -3.15 -3.66
N LYS A 95 6.27 -1.94 -4.18
CA LYS A 95 7.09 -1.69 -5.37
C LYS A 95 8.54 -2.17 -5.19
N VAL A 96 9.09 -2.10 -3.97
CA VAL A 96 10.46 -2.56 -3.66
C VAL A 96 10.55 -4.08 -3.74
N VAL A 97 9.54 -4.78 -3.22
CA VAL A 97 9.44 -6.25 -3.34
C VAL A 97 9.38 -6.64 -4.81
N LYS A 98 8.53 -5.96 -5.60
CA LYS A 98 8.38 -6.21 -7.04
C LYS A 98 9.68 -5.98 -7.81
N ALA A 99 10.43 -4.92 -7.50
CA ALA A 99 11.73 -4.67 -8.11
C ALA A 99 12.73 -5.78 -7.77
N THR A 100 12.83 -6.16 -6.49
CA THR A 100 13.74 -7.21 -6.02
C THR A 100 13.38 -8.58 -6.63
N SER A 101 12.08 -8.86 -6.81
CA SER A 101 11.60 -10.07 -7.48
C SER A 101 12.00 -10.12 -8.96
N ARG A 102 11.97 -8.99 -9.66
CA ARG A 102 12.46 -8.90 -11.05
C ARG A 102 13.96 -9.17 -11.14
N ASP A 103 14.75 -8.62 -10.22
CA ASP A 103 16.20 -8.88 -10.17
C ASP A 103 16.50 -10.37 -9.94
N GLN A 104 15.78 -11.00 -9.02
CA GLN A 104 15.92 -12.44 -8.74
C GLN A 104 15.54 -13.27 -9.96
N PHE A 105 14.45 -12.93 -10.64
CA PHE A 105 14.02 -13.63 -11.85
C PHE A 105 15.01 -13.47 -13.00
N ALA A 106 15.60 -12.28 -13.17
CA ALA A 106 16.66 -12.05 -14.15
C ALA A 106 17.90 -12.90 -13.85
N ALA A 107 18.32 -12.99 -12.59
CA ALA A 107 19.44 -13.84 -12.19
C ALA A 107 19.17 -15.34 -12.45
N MET A 108 17.94 -15.82 -12.19
CA MET A 108 17.54 -17.19 -12.52
C MET A 108 17.59 -17.45 -14.03
N ARG A 109 17.15 -16.49 -14.87
CA ARG A 109 17.28 -16.62 -16.33
C ARG A 109 18.75 -16.73 -16.77
N SER A 110 19.65 -15.99 -16.15
CA SER A 110 21.09 -16.11 -16.45
C SER A 110 21.65 -17.49 -16.10
N VAL A 111 21.13 -18.15 -15.05
CA VAL A 111 21.48 -19.54 -14.74
C VAL A 111 21.01 -20.50 -15.84
N ASP A 112 19.79 -20.33 -16.34
CA ASP A 112 19.26 -21.15 -17.44
C ASP A 112 20.09 -20.98 -18.72
N GLU A 113 20.44 -19.73 -19.06
CA GLU A 113 21.29 -19.42 -20.21
C GLU A 113 22.71 -19.98 -20.06
N ALA A 114 23.33 -19.85 -18.88
CA ALA A 114 24.64 -20.43 -18.60
C ALA A 114 24.62 -21.96 -18.63
N THR A 115 23.51 -22.57 -18.19
CA THR A 115 23.31 -24.02 -18.26
C THR A 115 23.20 -24.50 -19.71
N LYS A 116 22.45 -23.79 -20.56
CA LYS A 116 22.41 -24.08 -22.00
C LYS A 116 23.78 -23.99 -22.65
N LYS A 117 24.55 -22.94 -22.36
CA LYS A 117 25.93 -22.78 -22.88
C LYS A 117 26.85 -23.93 -22.47
N LEU A 118 26.71 -24.43 -21.23
CA LEU A 118 27.47 -25.60 -20.77
C LEU A 118 27.07 -26.86 -21.55
N VAL A 119 25.77 -27.12 -21.69
CA VAL A 119 25.26 -28.27 -22.45
C VAL A 119 25.74 -28.19 -23.92
N ASP A 120 25.65 -27.03 -24.56
CA ASP A 120 26.12 -26.85 -25.94
C ASP A 120 27.63 -27.07 -26.08
N ALA A 121 28.43 -26.67 -25.08
CA ALA A 121 29.88 -26.90 -25.07
C ALA A 121 30.22 -28.40 -24.90
N GLU A 122 29.49 -29.10 -24.02
CA GLU A 122 29.64 -30.54 -23.80
C GLU A 122 29.19 -31.36 -25.02
N LEU A 123 28.11 -30.95 -25.69
CA LEU A 123 27.65 -31.55 -26.94
C LEU A 123 28.68 -31.39 -28.07
N LYS A 124 29.27 -30.21 -28.24
CA LYS A 124 30.32 -29.97 -29.24
C LYS A 124 31.57 -30.81 -28.99
N ASP A 125 31.95 -31.06 -27.73
CA ASP A 125 33.04 -31.99 -27.41
C ASP A 125 32.67 -33.44 -27.72
N ALA A 126 31.44 -33.86 -27.42
CA ALA A 126 30.95 -35.20 -27.73
C ALA A 126 30.89 -35.47 -29.25
N GLU A 127 30.37 -34.52 -30.02
CA GLU A 127 30.34 -34.59 -31.49
C GLU A 127 31.75 -34.63 -32.09
N ALA A 128 32.68 -33.82 -31.55
CA ALA A 128 34.07 -33.81 -32.01
C ALA A 128 34.77 -35.15 -31.72
N LYS A 129 34.47 -35.81 -30.60
CA LYS A 129 34.98 -37.16 -30.28
C LYS A 129 34.47 -38.23 -31.24
N GLN A 130 33.22 -38.11 -31.71
CA GLN A 130 32.62 -39.10 -32.61
C GLN A 130 33.02 -38.91 -34.07
N ASN A 131 33.18 -37.65 -34.51
CA ASN A 131 33.28 -37.31 -35.94
C ASN A 131 34.71 -36.97 -36.41
N LEU A 132 35.68 -36.81 -35.51
CA LEU A 132 37.07 -36.52 -35.87
C LEU A 132 37.96 -37.75 -35.66
N THR A 133 39.00 -37.87 -36.49
CA THR A 133 40.10 -38.82 -36.24
C THR A 133 40.82 -38.46 -34.94
N GLU A 134 41.42 -39.45 -34.26
CA GLU A 134 42.09 -39.24 -32.96
C GLU A 134 43.12 -38.10 -32.99
N ILE A 135 43.92 -38.01 -34.05
CA ILE A 135 44.94 -36.97 -34.24
C ILE A 135 44.29 -35.58 -34.30
N ASN A 136 43.22 -35.43 -35.09
CA ASN A 136 42.52 -34.15 -35.25
C ASN A 136 41.71 -33.76 -33.99
N TYR A 137 41.20 -34.74 -33.25
CA TYR A 137 40.55 -34.50 -31.97
C TYR A 137 41.57 -34.03 -30.92
N ALA A 138 42.75 -34.65 -30.83
CA ALA A 138 43.79 -34.27 -29.89
C ALA A 138 44.15 -32.79 -29.99
N GLU A 139 44.32 -32.27 -31.22
CA GLU A 139 44.61 -30.86 -31.49
C GLU A 139 43.48 -29.91 -31.06
N LYS A 140 42.22 -30.30 -31.24
CA LYS A 140 41.05 -29.48 -30.88
C LYS A 140 40.59 -29.63 -29.43
N SER A 141 40.96 -30.73 -28.77
CA SER A 141 40.48 -31.11 -27.44
C SER A 141 40.81 -30.06 -26.37
N ILE A 142 41.96 -29.39 -26.49
CA ILE A 142 42.39 -28.35 -25.55
C ILE A 142 41.42 -27.17 -25.55
N LYS A 143 41.05 -26.67 -26.75
CA LYS A 143 40.10 -25.55 -26.88
C LYS A 143 38.69 -25.94 -26.43
N LEU A 144 38.25 -27.16 -26.71
CA LEU A 144 36.95 -27.66 -26.29
C LEU A 144 36.86 -27.79 -24.76
N LYS A 145 37.90 -28.33 -24.11
CA LYS A 145 38.00 -28.38 -22.64
C LYS A 145 37.99 -26.99 -22.03
N GLN A 146 38.77 -26.05 -22.58
CA GLN A 146 38.77 -24.65 -22.12
C GLN A 146 37.37 -24.01 -22.22
N ASN A 147 36.63 -24.26 -23.31
CA ASN A 147 35.27 -23.75 -23.47
C ASN A 147 34.29 -24.36 -22.44
N ILE A 148 34.40 -25.65 -22.16
CA ILE A 148 33.61 -26.33 -21.13
C ILE A 148 33.93 -25.74 -19.75
N ASP A 149 35.20 -25.57 -19.41
CA ASP A 149 35.61 -25.03 -18.11
C ASP A 149 35.14 -23.58 -17.94
N ALA A 150 35.25 -22.76 -18.98
CA ALA A 150 34.70 -21.39 -18.99
C ALA A 150 33.17 -21.38 -18.80
N ALA A 151 32.45 -22.30 -19.45
CA ALA A 151 30.99 -22.42 -19.29
C ALA A 151 30.60 -22.92 -17.89
N ARG A 152 31.38 -23.82 -17.28
CA ARG A 152 31.20 -24.27 -15.90
C ARG A 152 31.39 -23.13 -14.91
N GLU A 153 32.45 -22.34 -15.07
CA GLU A 153 32.71 -21.20 -14.19
C GLU A 153 31.64 -20.12 -14.34
N LEU A 154 31.20 -19.83 -15.57
CA LEU A 154 30.08 -18.93 -15.82
C LEU A 154 28.81 -19.40 -15.12
N LYS A 155 28.44 -20.68 -15.25
CA LYS A 155 27.28 -21.27 -14.57
C LYS A 155 27.40 -21.14 -13.05
N ARG A 156 28.58 -21.40 -12.50
CA ARG A 156 28.86 -21.28 -11.06
C ARG A 156 28.65 -19.84 -10.56
N SER A 157 29.20 -18.87 -11.28
CA SER A 157 29.02 -17.45 -11.00
C SER A 157 27.54 -17.03 -11.05
N CYS A 158 26.81 -17.42 -12.11
CA CYS A 158 25.38 -17.14 -12.21
C CYS A 158 24.56 -17.79 -11.09
N LEU A 159 24.89 -19.03 -10.69
CA LEU A 159 24.23 -19.71 -9.57
C LEU A 159 24.44 -18.98 -8.25
N GLN A 160 25.66 -18.52 -7.99
CA GLN A 160 25.97 -17.75 -6.80
C GLN A 160 25.19 -16.44 -6.75
N LEU A 161 25.14 -15.70 -7.86
CA LEU A 161 24.34 -14.48 -7.97
C LEU A 161 22.84 -14.76 -7.78
N ALA A 162 22.31 -15.82 -8.39
CA ALA A 162 20.90 -16.19 -8.23
C ALA A 162 20.57 -16.56 -6.78
N LYS A 163 21.49 -17.23 -6.08
CA LYS A 163 21.37 -17.52 -4.64
C LYS A 163 21.32 -16.24 -3.81
N GLU A 164 22.25 -15.31 -4.03
CA GLU A 164 22.29 -14.02 -3.33
C GLU A 164 21.01 -13.20 -3.55
N LYS A 165 20.53 -13.12 -4.79
CA LYS A 165 19.29 -12.41 -5.12
C LYS A 165 18.05 -13.09 -4.51
N THR A 166 18.05 -14.41 -4.41
CA THR A 166 16.97 -15.17 -3.77
C THR A 166 16.93 -14.93 -2.26
N ILE A 167 18.08 -14.96 -1.58
CA ILE A 167 18.19 -14.62 -0.15
C ILE A 167 17.69 -13.19 0.09
N ARG A 168 18.16 -12.23 -0.73
CA ARG A 168 17.71 -10.83 -0.64
C ARG A 168 16.20 -10.68 -0.85
N LEU A 169 15.61 -11.43 -1.79
CA LEU A 169 14.16 -11.40 -1.99
C LEU A 169 13.40 -11.88 -0.76
N ILE A 170 13.85 -12.98 -0.13
CA ILE A 170 13.26 -13.52 1.09
C ILE A 170 13.30 -12.47 2.20
N GLU A 171 14.47 -11.88 2.48
CA GLU A 171 14.63 -10.85 3.51
C GLU A 171 13.72 -9.63 3.28
N VAL A 172 13.62 -9.17 2.02
CA VAL A 172 12.76 -8.04 1.65
C VAL A 172 11.28 -8.40 1.82
N GLN A 173 10.89 -9.63 1.48
CA GLN A 173 9.52 -10.12 1.66
C GLN A 173 9.14 -10.22 3.14
N GLU A 174 10.02 -10.73 4.00
CA GLU A 174 9.81 -10.81 5.44
C GLU A 174 9.64 -9.42 6.07
N LYS A 175 10.55 -8.49 5.76
CA LYS A 175 10.46 -7.09 6.21
C LYS A 175 9.18 -6.43 5.73
N TYR A 176 8.81 -6.64 4.46
CA TYR A 176 7.58 -6.10 3.91
C TYR A 176 6.34 -6.70 4.58
N ASN A 177 6.29 -8.00 4.83
CA ASN A 177 5.14 -8.65 5.46
C ASN A 177 4.94 -8.18 6.90
N ALA A 178 6.02 -8.07 7.68
CA ALA A 178 5.97 -7.50 9.03
C ALA A 178 5.45 -6.05 9.00
N PHE A 179 6.00 -5.22 8.11
CA PHE A 179 5.53 -3.84 7.91
C PHE A 179 4.05 -3.79 7.50
N LYS A 180 3.65 -4.60 6.52
CA LYS A 180 2.29 -4.64 5.96
C LYS A 180 1.26 -4.93 7.04
N ILE A 181 1.48 -6.00 7.82
CA ILE A 181 0.56 -6.39 8.90
C ILE A 181 0.52 -5.30 9.97
N GLY A 182 1.68 -4.84 10.44
CA GLY A 182 1.73 -3.80 11.48
C GLY A 182 1.04 -2.50 11.06
N ARG A 183 1.25 -2.07 9.82
CA ARG A 183 0.62 -0.86 9.26
C ARG A 183 -0.89 -1.01 9.12
N GLN A 184 -1.38 -2.18 8.71
CA GLN A 184 -2.82 -2.45 8.58
C GLN A 184 -3.51 -2.49 9.94
N VAL A 185 -2.92 -3.19 10.90
CA VAL A 185 -3.45 -3.24 12.26
C VAL A 185 -3.54 -1.83 12.83
N HIS A 186 -2.48 -1.03 12.68
CA HIS A 186 -2.49 0.38 13.10
C HIS A 186 -3.60 1.19 12.43
N ALA A 187 -3.67 1.15 11.09
CA ALA A 187 -4.63 1.94 10.32
C ALA A 187 -6.08 1.62 10.72
N TRP A 188 -6.43 0.33 10.78
CA TRP A 188 -7.79 -0.10 11.10
C TRP A 188 -8.13 0.11 12.57
N ALA A 189 -7.20 -0.14 13.50
CA ALA A 189 -7.45 0.07 14.93
C ALA A 189 -7.67 1.56 15.24
N ALA A 190 -6.81 2.44 14.75
CA ALA A 190 -6.94 3.88 14.94
C ALA A 190 -8.23 4.42 14.31
N TYR A 191 -8.56 3.95 13.10
CA TYR A 191 -9.80 4.31 12.42
C TYR A 191 -11.04 3.84 13.18
N ALA A 192 -11.12 2.57 13.54
CA ALA A 192 -12.26 1.99 14.26
C ALA A 192 -12.46 2.63 15.65
N TYR A 193 -11.37 2.92 16.36
CA TYR A 193 -11.40 3.61 17.64
C TYR A 193 -12.02 4.99 17.50
N THR A 194 -11.52 5.80 16.55
CA THR A 194 -12.05 7.15 16.29
C THR A 194 -13.52 7.08 15.88
N MET A 195 -13.89 6.18 14.96
CA MET A 195 -15.27 6.00 14.53
C MET A 195 -16.19 5.74 15.72
N LYS A 196 -15.86 4.75 16.55
CA LYS A 196 -16.70 4.38 17.70
C LYS A 196 -16.88 5.57 18.66
N GLN A 197 -15.77 6.14 19.11
CA GLN A 197 -15.80 7.22 20.11
C GLN A 197 -16.50 8.48 19.58
N ASP A 198 -16.29 8.81 18.31
CA ASP A 198 -16.75 10.07 17.74
C ASP A 198 -18.20 10.00 17.27
N TYR A 199 -18.65 8.86 16.75
CA TYR A 199 -20.07 8.70 16.41
C TYR A 199 -20.97 8.62 17.64
N GLU A 200 -20.51 8.01 18.74
CA GLU A 200 -21.24 8.03 20.01
C GLU A 200 -21.44 9.47 20.51
N LYS A 201 -20.40 10.30 20.47
CA LYS A 201 -20.48 11.73 20.82
C LYS A 201 -21.33 12.52 19.83
N LEU A 202 -21.23 12.21 18.54
CA LEU A 202 -21.99 12.89 17.50
C LEU A 202 -23.50 12.67 17.68
N ALA A 203 -23.91 11.45 18.02
CA ALA A 203 -25.31 11.13 18.33
C ALA A 203 -25.83 11.97 19.51
N GLN A 204 -25.07 12.03 20.61
CA GLN A 204 -25.41 12.84 21.78
C GLN A 204 -25.54 14.33 21.44
N LEU A 205 -24.64 14.88 20.62
CA LEU A 205 -24.71 16.28 20.23
C LEU A 205 -25.91 16.59 19.33
N PHE A 206 -26.32 15.66 18.47
CA PHE A 206 -27.55 15.84 17.69
C PHE A 206 -28.81 15.82 18.57
N GLU A 207 -28.84 15.00 19.63
CA GLU A 207 -29.91 15.06 20.63
C GLU A 207 -29.91 16.40 21.38
N CYS A 208 -28.75 16.88 21.83
CA CYS A 208 -28.61 18.20 22.45
C CYS A 208 -29.09 19.33 21.52
N LEU A 209 -28.73 19.26 20.22
CA LEU A 209 -29.16 20.24 19.22
C LEU A 209 -30.68 20.22 19.05
N ALA A 210 -31.28 19.03 18.95
CA ALA A 210 -32.73 18.89 18.82
C ALA A 210 -33.48 19.44 20.05
N ASN A 211 -32.94 19.22 21.25
CA ASN A 211 -33.49 19.77 22.48
C ASN A 211 -33.38 21.30 22.51
N ALA A 212 -32.21 21.86 22.20
CA ALA A 212 -31.99 23.32 22.17
C ALA A 212 -32.91 24.03 21.15
N VAL A 213 -33.13 23.42 19.98
CA VAL A 213 -34.08 23.94 18.98
C VAL A 213 -35.54 23.81 19.46
N SER A 214 -35.88 22.74 20.18
CA SER A 214 -37.23 22.56 20.73
C SER A 214 -37.53 23.58 21.83
N GLU A 215 -36.54 23.90 22.66
CA GLU A 215 -36.65 24.92 23.71
C GLU A 215 -36.92 26.30 23.13
N LEU A 216 -36.23 26.68 22.05
CA LEU A 216 -36.52 27.92 21.30
C LEU A 216 -37.99 28.02 20.88
N ARG A 217 -38.59 26.91 20.44
CA ARG A 217 -39.99 26.86 19.99
C ARG A 217 -40.99 26.98 21.16
N SER A 218 -40.59 26.62 22.38
CA SER A 218 -41.43 26.71 23.58
C SER A 218 -41.34 28.05 24.31
N THR A 219 -40.45 28.94 23.88
CA THR A 219 -40.32 30.33 24.38
C THR A 219 -41.27 31.34 23.71
N GLU A 220 -42.11 30.89 22.77
CA GLU A 220 -43.31 31.61 22.28
C GLU A 220 -44.52 31.31 23.17
#